data_AF-A0A7S0ZLE6-F1
#
_entry.id   AF-A0A7S0ZLE6-F1
#
_cell.length_a   1.000
_cell.length_b   1.000
_cell.length_c   1.000
_cell.angle_alpha   90.00
_cell.angle_beta   90.00
_cell.angle_gamma   90.00
#
_symmetry.space_group_name_H-M   'P 1'
#
loop_
_entity.id
_entity.type
_entity.pdbx_description
1 polymer ?
#
loop_
_entity_poly.entity_id
_entity_poly.type
_entity_poly.pdbx_seq_one_letter_code
_entity_poly.pdbx_strand_id
1 'polypeptide(L)'
;MEAACGQTSVAEKLYARAVREHPGSVRTLSSWAQLSVRKGNIVRAKQLYEAAIELDSNDVQLHQALAVLYVRLEEFDLARAAFKEGIRVDRTHSPVWHAWAQMEAAEGQVEVARKLFQEGVWAAPR
;
A
#
# COMPACT_ATOMS: atom_id res chain seq x y z
N MET A 1 7.49 -24.06 13.14
CA MET A 1 7.28 -22.89 12.25
C MET A 1 7.19 -23.27 10.75
N GLU A 2 6.84 -24.51 10.38
CA GLU A 2 6.94 -24.97 8.97
C GLU A 2 5.64 -24.86 8.15
N ALA A 3 4.47 -24.74 8.81
CA ALA A 3 3.17 -24.71 8.13
C ALA A 3 2.94 -23.44 7.27
N ALA A 4 3.57 -22.32 7.65
CA ALA A 4 3.44 -21.07 6.91
C ALA A 4 4.16 -21.11 5.55
N CYS A 5 5.29 -21.80 5.43
CA CYS A 5 6.07 -21.79 4.18
C CYS A 5 5.41 -22.61 3.06
N GLY A 6 4.72 -23.71 3.42
CA GLY A 6 4.03 -24.59 2.47
C GLY A 6 2.76 -23.96 1.87
N GLN A 7 1.90 -23.37 2.70
CA GLN A 7 0.64 -22.77 2.24
C GLN A 7 0.88 -21.51 1.38
N THR A 8 1.92 -20.75 1.72
CA THR A 8 2.25 -19.49 1.04
C THR A 8 2.85 -19.69 -0.35
N SER A 9 3.46 -20.86 -0.62
CA SER A 9 3.99 -21.21 -1.95
C SER A 9 2.89 -21.74 -2.88
N VAL A 10 1.88 -22.40 -2.32
CA VAL A 10 0.66 -22.78 -3.06
C VAL A 10 -0.16 -21.53 -3.41
N ALA A 11 -0.27 -20.58 -2.48
CA ALA A 11 -1.02 -19.34 -2.69
C ALA A 11 -0.45 -18.50 -3.85
N GLU A 12 0.88 -18.38 -4.01
CA GLU A 12 1.47 -17.68 -5.16
C GLU A 12 1.12 -18.35 -6.50
N LYS A 13 1.09 -19.68 -6.57
CA LYS A 13 0.68 -20.40 -7.78
C LYS A 13 -0.79 -20.19 -8.09
N LEU A 14 -1.65 -20.16 -7.07
CA LEU A 14 -3.07 -19.86 -7.20
C LEU A 14 -3.28 -18.43 -7.70
N TYR A 15 -2.56 -17.44 -7.15
CA TYR A 15 -2.62 -16.06 -7.63
C TYR A 15 -2.10 -15.92 -9.06
N ALA A 16 -0.99 -16.58 -9.41
CA ALA A 16 -0.49 -16.58 -10.78
C ALA A 16 -1.49 -17.16 -11.78
N ARG A 17 -2.20 -18.23 -11.40
CA ARG A 17 -3.29 -18.79 -12.21
C ARG A 17 -4.49 -17.84 -12.29
N ALA A 18 -4.90 -17.26 -11.17
CA ALA A 18 -6.01 -16.32 -11.11
C ALA A 18 -5.76 -15.06 -11.96
N VAL A 19 -4.52 -14.55 -11.99
CA VAL A 19 -4.14 -13.44 -12.88
C VAL A 19 -4.12 -13.87 -14.35
N ARG A 20 -3.77 -15.12 -14.67
CA ARG A 20 -3.87 -15.63 -16.04
C ARG A 20 -5.32 -15.80 -16.51
N GLU A 21 -6.20 -16.24 -15.62
CA GLU A 21 -7.63 -16.41 -15.92
C GLU A 21 -8.38 -15.06 -15.91
N HIS A 22 -7.99 -14.14 -15.03
CA HIS A 22 -8.56 -12.79 -14.88
C HIS A 22 -7.47 -11.74 -14.67
N PRO A 23 -6.81 -11.27 -15.74
CA PRO A 23 -5.70 -10.32 -15.64
C PRO A 23 -6.08 -8.91 -15.17
N GLY A 24 -7.39 -8.60 -15.10
CA GLY A 24 -7.89 -7.28 -14.71
C GLY A 24 -8.34 -7.16 -13.25
N SER A 25 -8.10 -8.16 -12.39
CA SER A 25 -8.58 -8.11 -11.01
C SER A 25 -7.58 -7.43 -10.07
N VAL A 26 -7.80 -6.13 -9.83
CA VAL A 26 -7.08 -5.30 -8.85
C VAL A 26 -7.00 -5.98 -7.48
N ARG A 27 -8.12 -6.55 -7.01
CA ARG A 27 -8.21 -7.25 -5.73
C ARG A 27 -7.28 -8.48 -5.66
N THR A 28 -7.15 -9.21 -6.77
CA THR A 28 -6.26 -10.38 -6.84
C THR A 28 -4.80 -9.95 -6.78
N LEU A 29 -4.43 -8.89 -7.50
CA LEU A 29 -3.09 -8.33 -7.49
C LEU A 29 -2.71 -7.76 -6.13
N SER A 30 -3.59 -6.99 -5.48
CA SER A 30 -3.34 -6.44 -4.14
C SER A 30 -3.20 -7.53 -3.08
N SER A 31 -4.03 -8.58 -3.15
CA SER A 31 -3.93 -9.75 -2.26
C SER A 31 -2.60 -10.51 -2.45
N TRP A 32 -2.15 -10.66 -3.70
CA TRP A 32 -0.89 -11.28 -4.01
C TRP A 32 0.31 -10.41 -3.60
N ALA A 33 0.20 -9.09 -3.76
CA ALA A 33 1.20 -8.14 -3.30
C ALA A 33 1.39 -8.25 -1.78
N GLN A 34 0.30 -8.21 -1.00
CA GLN A 34 0.35 -8.39 0.45
C GLN A 34 0.97 -9.73 0.87
N LEU A 35 0.68 -10.81 0.15
CA LEU A 35 1.34 -12.09 0.37
C LEU A 35 2.84 -12.01 0.13
N SER A 36 3.25 -11.36 -0.97
CA SER A 36 4.65 -11.16 -1.33
C SER A 36 5.39 -10.34 -0.28
N VAL A 37 4.75 -9.29 0.26
CA VAL A 37 5.24 -8.49 1.38
C VAL A 37 5.49 -9.35 2.62
N ARG A 38 4.57 -10.26 2.97
CA ARG A 38 4.72 -11.19 4.11
C ARG A 38 5.84 -12.20 3.91
N LYS A 39 6.14 -12.58 2.66
CA LYS A 39 7.28 -13.44 2.32
C LYS A 39 8.63 -12.72 2.34
N GLY A 40 8.65 -11.40 2.47
CA GLY A 40 9.85 -10.59 2.27
C GLY A 40 10.23 -10.39 0.80
N ASN A 41 9.37 -10.81 -0.14
CA ASN A 41 9.56 -10.59 -1.58
C ASN A 41 9.10 -9.17 -1.95
N ILE A 42 9.82 -8.16 -1.48
CA ILE A 42 9.40 -6.76 -1.60
C ILE A 42 9.38 -6.29 -3.06
N VAL A 43 10.37 -6.68 -3.86
CA VAL A 43 10.43 -6.33 -5.30
C VAL A 43 9.17 -6.79 -6.03
N ARG A 44 8.73 -8.03 -5.77
CA ARG A 44 7.52 -8.58 -6.37
C ARG A 44 6.26 -7.89 -5.88
N ALA A 45 6.20 -7.56 -4.59
CA ALA A 45 5.08 -6.80 -4.04
C ALA A 45 4.92 -5.44 -4.71
N LYS A 46 6.03 -4.71 -4.92
CA LYS A 46 6.04 -3.43 -5.62
C LYS A 46 5.48 -3.57 -7.04
N GLN A 47 6.01 -4.50 -7.83
CA GLN A 47 5.53 -4.75 -9.20
C GLN A 47 4.04 -5.09 -9.25
N LEU A 48 3.54 -5.86 -8.27
CA LEU A 48 2.12 -6.23 -8.21
C LEU A 48 1.24 -5.04 -7.82
N TYR A 49 1.68 -4.17 -6.93
CA TYR A 49 0.97 -2.93 -6.61
C TYR A 49 0.99 -1.95 -7.78
N GLU A 50 2.12 -1.79 -8.47
CA GLU A 50 2.22 -0.95 -9.67
C GLU A 50 1.27 -1.45 -10.77
N ALA A 51 1.27 -2.76 -11.05
CA ALA A 51 0.33 -3.35 -12.00
C ALA A 51 -1.14 -3.18 -11.56
N ALA A 52 -1.43 -3.22 -10.25
CA ALA A 52 -2.78 -2.97 -9.74
C ALA A 52 -3.20 -1.51 -9.93
N ILE A 53 -2.28 -0.55 -9.73
CA ILE A 53 -2.51 0.88 -9.94
C ILE A 53 -2.66 1.20 -11.43
N GLU A 54 -1.94 0.51 -12.32
CA GLU A 54 -2.13 0.64 -13.77
C GLU A 54 -3.53 0.20 -14.21
N LEU A 55 -4.12 -0.79 -13.53
CA LEU A 55 -5.50 -1.24 -13.80
C LEU A 55 -6.55 -0.31 -13.17
N ASP A 56 -6.31 0.16 -11.96
CA ASP A 56 -7.18 1.12 -11.28
C ASP A 56 -6.34 2.17 -10.53
N SER A 57 -6.11 3.29 -11.21
CA SER A 57 -5.36 4.41 -10.64
C SER A 57 -6.15 5.17 -9.58
N ASN A 58 -7.46 4.95 -9.48
CA ASN A 58 -8.36 5.65 -8.56
C ASN A 58 -8.61 4.87 -7.27
N ASP A 59 -7.92 3.75 -7.05
CA ASP A 59 -7.98 3.04 -5.78
C ASP A 59 -6.94 3.59 -4.79
N VAL A 60 -7.42 4.41 -3.86
CA VAL A 60 -6.63 4.98 -2.77
C VAL A 60 -5.96 3.91 -1.88
N GLN A 61 -6.55 2.72 -1.76
CA GLN A 61 -6.02 1.65 -0.94
C GLN A 61 -4.73 1.08 -1.53
N LEU A 62 -4.60 1.06 -2.86
CA LEU A 62 -3.38 0.62 -3.53
C LEU A 62 -2.23 1.60 -3.28
N HIS A 63 -2.50 2.90 -3.42
CA HIS A 63 -1.52 3.96 -3.13
C HIS A 63 -1.08 3.92 -1.66
N GLN A 64 -2.04 3.72 -0.73
CA GLN A 64 -1.76 3.55 0.70
C GLN A 64 -0.90 2.30 0.98
N ALA A 65 -1.20 1.18 0.34
CA ALA A 65 -0.46 -0.07 0.53
C ALA A 65 0.97 0.02 -0.05
N LEU A 66 1.13 0.67 -1.21
CA LEU A 66 2.43 0.95 -1.81
C LEU A 66 3.25 1.93 -0.94
N ALA A 67 2.62 2.98 -0.42
CA ALA A 67 3.28 3.91 0.49
C ALA A 67 3.78 3.22 1.77
N VAL A 68 2.94 2.41 2.40
CA VAL A 68 3.34 1.61 3.58
C VAL A 68 4.48 0.64 3.24
N LEU A 69 4.49 0.06 2.04
CA LEU A 69 5.61 -0.76 1.59
C LEU A 69 6.91 0.04 1.53
N TYR A 70 6.89 1.26 0.98
CA TYR A 70 8.04 2.15 0.95
C TYR A 70 8.51 2.58 2.34
N VAL A 71 7.58 2.83 3.28
CA VAL A 71 7.93 3.10 4.69
C VAL A 71 8.71 1.94 5.29
N ARG A 72 8.31 0.69 5.01
CA ARG A 72 9.04 -0.50 5.49
C ARG A 72 10.40 -0.69 4.84
N LEU A 73 10.62 -0.07 3.69
CA LEU A 73 11.91 -0.04 2.98
C LEU A 73 12.78 1.15 3.40
N GLU A 74 12.30 2.00 4.31
CA GLU A 74 12.95 3.27 4.68
C GLU A 74 13.09 4.23 3.48
N GLU A 75 12.33 4.02 2.41
CA GLU A 75 12.27 4.88 1.23
C GLU A 75 11.23 6.00 1.44
N PHE A 76 11.49 6.88 2.40
CA PHE A 76 10.53 7.90 2.84
C PHE A 76 10.09 8.86 1.74
N ASP A 77 10.98 9.23 0.81
CA ASP A 77 10.62 10.12 -0.30
C ASP A 77 9.60 9.50 -1.26
N LEU A 78 9.75 8.21 -1.55
CA LEU A 78 8.80 7.45 -2.37
C LEU A 78 7.49 7.20 -1.62
N ALA A 79 7.57 6.93 -0.31
CA ALA A 79 6.39 6.82 0.54
C ALA A 79 5.56 8.11 0.52
N ARG A 80 6.20 9.28 0.68
CA ARG A 80 5.57 10.60 0.59
C ARG A 80 4.89 10.81 -0.76
N ALA A 81 5.56 10.45 -1.86
CA ALA A 81 4.98 10.58 -3.20
C ALA A 81 3.72 9.72 -3.35
N ALA A 82 3.75 8.47 -2.88
CA ALA A 82 2.61 7.56 -2.91
C ALA A 82 1.46 8.03 -2.00
N PHE A 83 1.75 8.56 -0.80
CA PHE A 83 0.72 9.14 0.07
C PHE A 83 0.06 10.38 -0.54
N LYS A 84 0.84 11.26 -1.17
CA LYS A 84 0.31 12.43 -1.89
C LYS A 84 -0.63 12.01 -3.02
N GLU A 85 -0.26 10.97 -3.76
CA GLU A 85 -1.11 10.45 -4.84
C GLU A 85 -2.39 9.83 -4.30
N GLY A 86 -2.33 9.07 -3.20
CA GLY A 86 -3.52 8.56 -2.51
C GLY A 86 -4.48 9.66 -2.07
N ILE A 87 -3.96 10.77 -1.52
CA ILE A 87 -4.77 11.93 -1.13
C ILE A 87 -5.34 12.67 -2.35
N ARG A 88 -4.60 12.70 -3.46
CA ARG A 88 -5.08 13.28 -4.73
C ARG A 88 -6.28 12.51 -5.28
N VAL A 89 -6.26 11.18 -5.12
CA VAL A 89 -7.33 10.27 -5.52
C VAL A 89 -8.55 10.41 -4.59
N ASP A 90 -8.34 10.21 -3.28
CA ASP A 90 -9.39 10.36 -2.28
C ASP A 90 -8.85 11.11 -1.06
N ARG A 91 -9.16 12.40 -1.01
CA ARG A 91 -8.77 13.29 0.08
C ARG A 91 -9.49 12.94 1.39
N THR A 92 -10.63 12.29 1.33
CA THR A 92 -11.44 11.95 2.52
C THR A 92 -10.99 10.65 3.19
N HIS A 93 -10.04 9.94 2.56
CA HIS A 93 -9.56 8.66 3.06
C HIS A 93 -8.66 8.80 4.29
N SER A 94 -9.27 8.80 5.48
CA SER A 94 -8.58 8.93 6.77
C SER A 94 -7.37 7.99 6.97
N PRO A 95 -7.38 6.71 6.52
CA PRO A 95 -6.22 5.84 6.66
C PRO A 95 -4.94 6.34 5.99
N VAL A 96 -5.02 7.04 4.86
CA VAL A 96 -3.84 7.56 4.14
C VAL A 96 -3.18 8.69 4.94
N TRP A 97 -3.98 9.65 5.41
CA TRP A 97 -3.51 10.73 6.27
C TRP A 97 -2.86 10.19 7.55
N HIS A 98 -3.50 9.19 8.16
CA HIS A 98 -3.02 8.59 9.39
C HIS A 98 -1.71 7.82 9.18
N ALA A 99 -1.58 7.08 8.07
CA ALA A 99 -0.35 6.36 7.73
C ALA A 99 0.80 7.31 7.41
N TRP A 100 0.56 8.39 6.66
CA TRP A 100 1.58 9.40 6.36
C TRP A 100 2.04 10.14 7.62
N ALA A 101 1.10 10.59 8.45
CA ALA A 101 1.43 11.27 9.69
C ALA A 101 2.24 10.38 10.66
N GLN A 102 1.92 9.08 10.75
CA GLN A 102 2.72 8.13 11.52
C GLN A 102 4.14 7.97 10.98
N MET A 103 4.31 7.94 9.66
CA MET A 103 5.63 7.87 9.03
C MET A 103 6.46 9.12 9.38
N GLU A 104 5.91 10.32 9.20
CA GLU A 104 6.61 11.58 9.53
C GLU A 104 6.95 11.65 11.03
N ALA A 105 6.06 11.16 11.89
CA ALA A 105 6.33 11.07 13.32
C ALA A 105 7.47 10.11 13.64
N ALA A 106 7.54 8.96 12.96
CA ALA A 106 8.63 8.00 13.11
C ALA A 106 9.97 8.54 12.61
N GLU A 107 9.95 9.40 11.58
CA GLU A 107 11.13 10.11 11.07
C GLU A 107 11.56 11.29 11.99
N GLY A 108 10.75 11.62 13.00
CA GLY A 108 11.01 12.73 13.94
C GLY A 108 10.42 14.08 13.52
N GLN A 109 9.69 14.13 12.40
CA GLN A 109 9.00 15.33 11.90
C GLN A 109 7.63 15.51 12.56
N VAL A 110 7.63 15.65 13.89
CA VAL A 110 6.41 15.72 14.71
C VAL A 110 5.47 16.87 14.29
N GLU A 111 6.02 18.01 13.89
CA GLU A 111 5.22 19.16 13.44
C GLU A 111 4.50 18.89 12.11
N VAL A 112 5.14 18.17 11.20
CA VAL A 112 4.53 17.76 9.93
C VAL A 112 3.44 16.72 10.20
N ALA A 113 3.72 15.72 11.03
CA ALA A 113 2.75 14.72 11.44
C ALA A 113 1.49 15.35 12.07
N ARG A 114 1.67 16.34 12.96
CA ARG A 114 0.55 17.07 13.58
C ARG A 114 -0.33 17.76 12.53
N LYS A 115 0.28 18.45 11.56
CA LYS A 115 -0.45 19.11 10.48
C LYS A 115 -1.22 18.10 9.64
N LEU A 116 -0.59 16.99 9.27
CA LEU A 116 -1.23 15.93 8.49
C LEU A 116 -2.43 15.30 9.22
N PHE A 117 -2.33 15.09 10.54
CA PHE A 117 -3.49 14.62 11.32
C PHE A 117 -4.63 15.65 11.33
N GLN A 118 -4.32 16.94 11.49
CA GLN A 118 -5.33 18.00 11.45
C GLN A 118 -6.00 18.08 10.07
N GLU A 119 -5.21 18.05 9.01
CA GLU A 119 -5.71 18.06 7.64
C GLU A 119 -6.57 16.84 7.33
N GLY A 120 -6.19 15.64 7.78
CA GLY A 120 -6.99 14.44 7.63
C GLY A 120 -8.35 14.52 8.33
N VAL A 121 -8.39 15.13 9.53
CA VAL A 121 -9.65 15.36 10.25
C VAL A 121 -10.53 16.39 9.54
N TRP A 122 -9.94 17.46 9.01
CA TRP A 122 -10.70 18.48 8.24
C TRP A 122 -11.15 17.96 6.87
N ALA A 123 -10.38 17.08 6.25
CA ALA A 123 -10.70 16.51 4.95
C ALA A 123 -11.82 15.47 5.01
N ALA A 124 -12.04 14.82 6.16
CA ALA A 124 -13.13 13.89 6.41
C ALA A 124 -14.12 14.46 7.44
N PRO A 125 -14.93 15.49 7.09
CA PRO A 125 -15.95 16.00 8.00
C PRO A 125 -16.97 14.89 8.28
N ARG A 126 -17.30 14.71 9.57
CA ARG A 126 -18.28 13.74 10.07
C ARG A 126 -19.67 13.94 9.49
#